data_AF-A0A183KWN0-F1
#
_entry.id   AF-A0A183KWN0-F1
#
_cell.length_a   1.000
_cell.length_b   1.000
_cell.length_c   1.000
_cell.angle_alpha   90.00
_cell.angle_beta   90.00
_cell.angle_gamma   90.00
#
_symmetry.space_group_name_H-M   'P 1'
#
loop_
_entity.id
_entity.type
_entity.pdbx_description
1 polymer ?
#
loop_
_entity_poly.entity_id
_entity_poly.type
_entity_poly.pdbx_seq_one_letter_code
_entity_poly.pdbx_strand_id
1 'polypeptide(L)' 'MLSKVARNALVGWESHGSRITKTSFKTKKEGITMNIIQCYAPTNNSNDDDKAQFYDRLQSIMEKCP' A
#
# COMPACT_ATOMS: atom_id res chain seq x y z
N MET A 1 10.06 -5.39 12.42
CA MET A 1 11.34 -5.02 11.77
C MET A 1 11.58 -5.95 10.57
N LEU A 2 11.82 -5.43 9.36
CA LEU A 2 12.05 -6.28 8.17
C LEU A 2 13.37 -7.06 8.28
N SER A 3 13.42 -8.27 7.73
CA SER A 3 14.64 -9.06 7.59
C SER A 3 15.63 -8.38 6.63
N LYS A 4 16.92 -8.72 6.71
CA LYS A 4 17.96 -8.18 5.81
C LYS A 4 17.62 -8.44 4.34
N VAL A 5 17.13 -9.65 4.04
CA VAL A 5 16.71 -10.05 2.68
C VAL A 5 15.55 -9.20 2.20
N ALA A 6 14.52 -8.99 3.03
CA ALA A 6 13.36 -8.18 2.67
C ALA A 6 13.72 -6.70 2.45
N ARG A 7 14.64 -6.15 3.26
CA ARG A 7 15.14 -4.77 3.06
C ARG A 7 15.88 -4.61 1.74
N ASN A 8 16.70 -5.59 1.36
CA ASN A 8 17.42 -5.55 0.08
C ASN A 8 16.49 -5.69 -1.13
N ALA A 9 15.33 -6.36 -0.95
CA ALA A 9 14.32 -6.48 -1.97
C ALA A 9 13.40 -5.25 -2.06
N LEU A 10 13.33 -4.39 -1.03
CA LEU A 10 12.47 -3.21 -1.03
C LEU A 10 12.96 -2.19 -2.08
N VAL A 11 12.08 -1.82 -3.00
CA VAL A 11 12.31 -0.86 -4.09
C VAL A 11 11.81 0.52 -3.72
N GLY A 12 10.66 0.56 -3.06
CA GLY A 12 10.00 1.80 -2.70
C GLY A 12 8.98 1.58 -1.59
N TRP A 13 8.78 2.63 -0.80
CA TRP A 13 7.73 2.72 0.20
C TRP A 13 7.10 4.10 0.06
N GLU A 14 5.79 4.15 0.01
CA GLU A 14 5.00 5.37 -0.04
C GLU A 14 3.85 5.28 0.98
N SER A 15 3.67 6.34 1.78
CA SER A 15 2.51 6.47 2.65
C SER A 15 1.50 7.40 2.00
N HIS A 16 0.25 6.95 1.96
CA HIS A 16 -0.87 7.75 1.45
C HIS A 16 -1.81 8.11 2.61
N GLY A 17 -1.23 8.55 3.72
CA GLY A 17 -1.92 8.85 4.98
C GLY A 17 -1.62 7.83 6.06
N SER A 18 -2.21 8.02 7.25
CA SER A 18 -1.93 7.20 8.42
C SER A 18 -2.36 5.74 8.29
N ARG A 19 -3.31 5.46 7.39
CA ARG A 19 -3.95 4.14 7.26
C ARG A 19 -3.60 3.38 5.99
N ILE A 20 -2.94 4.00 5.00
CA ILE A 20 -2.61 3.34 3.73
C ILE A 20 -1.12 3.49 3.46
N THR A 21 -0.48 2.35 3.25
CA THR A 21 0.93 2.23 2.90
C THR A 21 1.05 1.38 1.64
N LYS A 22 1.79 1.87 0.66
CA LYS A 22 2.21 1.12 -0.52
C LYS A 22 3.68 0.79 -0.39
N THR A 23 4.03 -0.46 -0.67
CA THR A 23 5.41 -0.93 -0.72
C THR A 23 5.63 -1.71 -1.99
N SER A 24 6.81 -1.56 -2.58
CA SER A 24 7.18 -2.26 -3.81
C SER A 24 8.43 -3.06 -3.54
N PHE A 25 8.43 -4.34 -3.91
CA PHE A 25 9.55 -5.25 -3.73
C PHE A 25 9.99 -5.84 -5.07
N LYS A 26 11.30 -5.98 -5.26
CA LYS A 26 11.88 -6.82 -6.31
C LYS A 26 11.50 -8.26 -6.03
N THR A 27 10.96 -8.93 -7.04
CA THR A 27 10.78 -10.38 -6.96
C THR A 27 12.07 -11.10 -7.36
N LYS A 28 12.08 -12.43 -7.23
CA LYS A 28 13.19 -13.24 -7.74
C LYS A 28 13.27 -13.25 -9.27
N LYS A 29 12.17 -12.95 -9.97
CA LYS A 29 12.15 -12.84 -11.42
C LYS A 29 12.50 -11.41 -11.81
N GLU A 30 13.59 -11.28 -12.55
CA GLU A 30 14.08 -9.97 -13.02
C GLU A 30 13.01 -9.26 -13.87
N GLY A 31 12.94 -7.94 -13.72
CA GLY A 31 11.92 -7.11 -14.37
C GLY A 31 10.53 -7.14 -13.72
N ILE A 32 10.27 -8.03 -12.76
CA ILE A 32 8.98 -8.07 -12.04
C ILE A 32 9.11 -7.43 -10.66
N THR A 33 8.28 -6.43 -10.43
CA THR A 33 8.09 -5.77 -9.13
C THR A 33 6.76 -6.21 -8.53
N MET A 34 6.76 -6.56 -7.25
CA MET A 34 5.55 -6.89 -6.49
C MET A 34 5.14 -5.70 -5.64
N ASN A 35 3.96 -5.16 -5.90
CA ASN A 35 3.35 -4.11 -5.11
C ASN A 35 2.50 -4.71 -3.99
N ILE A 36 2.71 -4.27 -2.75
CA ILE A 36 1.91 -4.64 -1.59
C ILE A 36 1.30 -3.36 -1.03
N ILE A 37 -0.02 -3.31 -1.00
CA ILE A 37 -0.77 -2.23 -0.35
C ILE A 37 -1.26 -2.78 1.00
N GLN A 38 -0.77 -2.18 2.08
CA GLN A 38 -1.29 -2.40 3.41
C GLN A 38 -2.25 -1.26 3.75
N CYS A 39 -3.47 -1.62 4.15
CA CYS A 39 -4.44 -0.65 4.61
C CYS A 39 -5.17 -1.10 5.87
N TYR A 40 -5.49 -0.15 6.73
CA TYR A 40 -6.42 -0.35 7.85
C TYR A 40 -7.75 0.30 7.51
N ALA A 41 -8.81 -0.51 7.47
CA ALA A 41 -10.16 -0.02 7.17
C ALA A 41 -10.63 1.00 8.23
N PRO A 42 -11.48 1.98 7.85
CA PRO A 42 -12.13 2.86 8.81
C PRO A 42 -12.96 2.09 9.84
N THR A 43 -13.10 2.64 11.05
CA THR A 43 -13.94 2.04 12.09
C THR A 43 -15.42 2.22 11.78
N ASN A 44 -16.29 1.35 12.30
CA ASN A 44 -17.74 1.45 12.04
C ASN A 44 -18.34 2.81 12.47
N ASN A 45 -17.78 3.41 13.52
CA ASN A 45 -18.18 4.72 14.06
C ASN A 45 -17.67 5.93 13.24
N SER A 46 -16.93 5.71 12.15
CA SER A 46 -16.57 6.80 11.24
C SER A 46 -17.76 7.24 10.40
N ASN A 47 -17.77 8.50 9.99
CA ASN A 47 -18.81 9.05 9.12
C ASN A 47 -18.73 8.43 7.73
N ASP A 48 -19.86 8.34 7.04
CA ASP A 48 -19.90 7.67 5.73
C ASP A 48 -19.11 8.43 4.65
N ASP A 49 -19.04 9.76 4.74
CA ASP A 49 -18.19 10.57 3.87
C ASP A 49 -16.69 10.27 4.06
N ASP A 50 -16.24 10.09 5.30
CA ASP A 50 -14.86 9.72 5.61
C ASP A 50 -14.53 8.31 5.10
N LYS A 51 -15.50 7.37 5.19
CA LYS A 51 -15.38 6.02 4.64
C LYS A 51 -15.27 6.08 3.12
N ALA A 52 -16.16 6.81 2.46
CA ALA A 52 -16.18 6.95 1.01
C ALA A 52 -14.85 7.55 0.51
N GLN A 53 -14.40 8.65 1.11
CA GLN A 53 -13.11 9.27 0.77
C GLN A 53 -11.94 8.29 0.94
N PHE A 54 -11.94 7.48 1.99
CA PHE A 54 -10.91 6.45 2.20
C PHE A 54 -10.90 5.42 1.07
N TYR A 55 -12.06 4.89 0.68
CA TYR A 55 -12.17 3.87 -0.36
C TYR A 55 -11.84 4.42 -1.76
N ASP A 56 -12.27 5.64 -2.07
CA ASP A 56 -11.91 6.32 -3.33
C ASP A 56 -10.40 6.51 -3.45
N ARG A 57 -9.76 6.92 -2.34
CA ARG A 57 -8.30 7.06 -2.30
C ARG A 57 -7.60 5.71 -2.44
N LEU A 58 -8.09 4.67 -1.79
CA LEU A 58 -7.54 3.31 -1.91
C LEU A 58 -7.64 2.81 -3.34
N GLN A 59 -8.78 3.00 -4.00
CA GLN A 59 -8.99 2.65 -5.40
C GLN A 59 -8.00 3.39 -6.31
N SER A 60 -7.82 4.70 -6.13
CA SER A 60 -6.86 5.48 -6.93
C SER A 60 -5.41 4.97 -6.78
N ILE A 61 -5.04 4.46 -5.60
CA ILE A 61 -3.70 3.87 -5.38
C ILE A 61 -3.59 2.52 -6.09
N MET A 62 -4.64 1.70 -6.06
CA MET A 62 -4.69 0.42 -6.76
C MET A 62 -4.60 0.59 -8.28
N GLU A 63 -5.29 1.58 -8.84
CA GLU A 63 -5.24 1.91 -10.28
C GLU A 63 -3.86 2.40 -10.75
N LYS A 64 -3.09 3.02 -9.84
CA LYS A 64 -1.71 3.48 -10.09
C LYS A 64 -0.65 2.42 -9.83
N CYS A 65 -1.03 1.22 -9.38
CA CYS A 65 -0.11 0.10 -9.27
C CYS A 65 -0.04 -0.62 -10.63
N PRO A 66 1.14 -0.67 -11.27
CA PRO A 66 1.34 -1.48 -12.47
C PRO A 66 1.28 -2.98 -12.17
#